data_AF-A0A932XUE4-F1
#
_entry.id   AF-A0A932XUE4-F1
#
_cell.length_a   1.000
_cell.length_b   1.000
_cell.length_c   1.000
_cell.angle_alpha   90.00
_cell.angle_beta   90.00
_cell.angle_gamma   90.00
#
_symmetry.space_group_name_H-M   'P 1'
#
loop_
_entity.id
_entity.type
_entity.pdbx_description
1 polymer ?
#
loop_
_entity_poly.entity_id
_entity_poly.type
_entity_poly.pdbx_seq_one_letter_code
_entity_poly.pdbx_strand_id
1 'polypeptide(L)'
;YFTLLIFVVFVLQQAFVKQKLLTTYYSQYEPHHELAQYAKNQCRNLTVLLGEENRKGFATLDTMGLLITTTKWWGNHPSIVYYSGKKVMFIYDKNEMKNRIAVMKKGECAVVEKTDLDLPLKSLGLESLKSFDYLALYRHR
;
A
#
# COMPACT_ATOMS: atom_id res chain seq x y z
N TYR A 1 14.35 -40.23 -30.77
CA TYR A 1 13.07 -39.50 -30.59
C TYR A 1 12.53 -39.61 -29.17
N PHE A 2 12.39 -40.82 -28.60
CA PHE A 2 11.86 -41.02 -27.24
C PHE A 2 12.67 -40.28 -26.13
N THR A 3 13.99 -40.33 -26.20
CA THR A 3 14.90 -39.63 -25.25
C THR A 3 14.82 -38.11 -25.34
N LEU A 4 14.65 -37.55 -26.54
CA LEU A 4 14.46 -36.12 -26.75
C LEU A 4 13.13 -35.65 -26.12
N LEU A 5 12.08 -36.47 -26.21
CA LEU A 5 10.76 -36.17 -25.68
C LEU A 5 10.77 -36.15 -24.14
N ILE A 6 11.46 -37.11 -23.51
CA ILE A 6 11.68 -37.13 -22.05
C ILE A 6 12.44 -35.87 -21.59
N PHE A 7 13.49 -35.48 -22.32
CA PHE A 7 14.25 -34.28 -22.00
C PHE A 7 13.41 -33.00 -22.07
N VAL A 8 12.58 -32.86 -23.11
CA VAL A 8 11.66 -31.72 -23.27
C VAL A 8 10.63 -31.68 -22.13
N VAL A 9 10.04 -32.83 -21.76
CA VAL A 9 9.08 -32.90 -20.65
C VAL A 9 9.74 -32.51 -19.32
N PHE A 10 10.97 -32.95 -19.08
CA PHE A 10 11.72 -32.60 -17.86
C PHE A 10 12.01 -31.10 -17.78
N VAL A 11 12.46 -30.48 -18.87
CA VAL A 11 12.72 -29.03 -18.94
C VAL A 11 11.44 -28.23 -18.73
N LEU A 12 10.33 -28.65 -19.33
CA LEU A 12 9.02 -27.99 -19.14
C LEU A 12 8.55 -28.11 -17.69
N GLN A 13 8.66 -29.29 -17.06
CA GLN A 13 8.28 -29.44 -15.64
C GLN A 13 9.08 -28.51 -14.73
N GLN A 14 10.39 -28.39 -14.94
CA GLN A 14 11.22 -27.46 -14.17
C GLN A 14 10.82 -25.99 -14.38
N ALA A 15 10.45 -25.62 -15.62
CA ALA A 15 9.95 -24.28 -15.92
C ALA A 15 8.59 -23.99 -15.24
N PHE A 16 7.65 -24.94 -15.28
CA PHE A 16 6.33 -24.79 -14.65
C PHE A 16 6.41 -24.75 -13.12
N VAL A 17 7.27 -25.56 -12.48
CA VAL A 17 7.46 -25.52 -11.01
C VAL A 17 8.03 -24.18 -10.56
N LYS A 18 9.04 -23.65 -11.28
CA LYS A 18 9.62 -22.33 -10.98
C LYS A 18 8.63 -21.19 -11.20
N GLN A 19 7.86 -21.22 -12.29
CA GLN A 19 6.81 -20.24 -12.53
C GLN A 19 5.75 -20.28 -11.43
N LYS A 20 5.29 -21.48 -11.03
CA LYS A 20 4.32 -21.63 -9.94
C LYS A 20 4.82 -21.05 -8.63
N LEU A 21 6.10 -21.25 -8.30
CA LEU A 21 6.74 -20.70 -7.10
C LEU A 21 6.75 -19.16 -7.11
N LEU A 22 7.17 -18.56 -8.24
CA LEU A 22 7.17 -17.12 -8.43
C LEU A 22 5.74 -16.56 -8.36
N THR A 23 4.79 -17.14 -9.09
CA THR A 23 3.40 -16.66 -9.10
C THR A 23 2.76 -16.78 -7.72
N THR A 24 3.07 -17.81 -6.94
CA THR A 24 2.49 -17.97 -5.59
C THR A 24 3.04 -16.92 -4.61
N TYR A 25 4.34 -16.60 -4.69
CA TYR A 25 4.96 -15.56 -3.86
C TYR A 25 4.40 -14.17 -4.18
N TYR A 26 4.26 -13.83 -5.47
CA TYR A 26 3.67 -12.56 -5.90
C TYR A 26 2.13 -12.47 -5.72
N SER A 27 1.47 -13.59 -5.39
CA SER A 27 0.03 -13.65 -5.12
C SER A 27 -0.31 -13.75 -3.63
N GLN A 28 0.67 -13.65 -2.73
CA GLN A 28 0.39 -13.67 -1.29
C GLN A 28 -0.40 -12.42 -0.87
N TYR A 29 -1.30 -12.62 0.09
CA TYR A 29 -2.14 -11.56 0.64
C TYR A 29 -1.26 -10.51 1.34
N GLU A 30 -0.95 -9.44 0.63
CA GLU A 30 -0.22 -8.27 1.15
C GLU A 30 -1.12 -7.50 2.13
N PRO A 31 -0.60 -6.98 3.27
CA PRO A 31 -1.38 -6.17 4.21
C PRO A 31 -2.11 -4.99 3.56
N HIS A 32 -1.51 -4.41 2.52
CA HIS A 32 -2.11 -3.37 1.70
C HIS A 32 -3.36 -3.82 0.95
N HIS A 33 -3.37 -5.06 0.43
CA HIS A 33 -4.54 -5.64 -0.24
C HIS A 33 -5.69 -5.88 0.75
N GLU A 34 -5.41 -6.45 1.92
CA GLU A 34 -6.44 -6.68 2.96
C GLU A 34 -7.05 -5.36 3.44
N LEU A 35 -6.19 -4.38 3.70
CA LEU A 35 -6.62 -3.04 4.08
C LEU A 35 -7.52 -2.42 3.02
N ALA A 36 -7.13 -2.53 1.74
CA ALA A 36 -7.89 -1.97 0.62
C ALA A 36 -9.29 -2.58 0.52
N GLN A 37 -9.40 -3.91 0.62
CA GLN A 37 -10.67 -4.63 0.59
C GLN A 37 -11.57 -4.26 1.77
N TYR A 38 -11.00 -4.13 2.97
CA TYR A 38 -11.76 -3.71 4.15
C TYR A 38 -12.22 -2.25 4.04
N ALA A 39 -11.34 -1.35 3.61
CA ALA A 39 -11.64 0.07 3.47
C ALA A 39 -12.74 0.37 2.43
N LYS A 40 -12.90 -0.48 1.41
CA LYS A 40 -13.91 -0.34 0.35
C LYS A 40 -15.34 -0.08 0.88
N ASN A 41 -15.70 -0.72 1.99
CA ASN A 41 -17.05 -0.60 2.58
C ASN A 41 -17.08 0.30 3.83
N GLN A 42 -15.93 0.69 4.37
CA GLN A 42 -15.83 1.43 5.63
C GLN A 42 -15.46 2.91 5.44
N CYS A 43 -14.88 3.24 4.29
CA CYS A 43 -14.25 4.53 4.02
C CYS A 43 -14.81 5.17 2.75
N ARG A 44 -15.05 6.48 2.80
CA ARG A 44 -15.43 7.29 1.63
C ARG A 44 -14.22 7.54 0.72
N ASN A 45 -13.11 7.96 1.32
CA ASN A 45 -11.82 8.23 0.68
C ASN A 45 -10.70 7.71 1.59
N LEU A 46 -9.52 7.48 1.04
CA LEU A 46 -8.32 7.07 1.77
C LEU A 46 -7.22 8.11 1.65
N THR A 47 -6.67 8.52 2.78
CA THR A 47 -5.41 9.25 2.85
C THR A 47 -4.35 8.30 3.42
N VAL A 48 -3.26 8.06 2.71
CA VAL A 48 -2.23 7.09 3.08
C VAL A 48 -0.93 7.84 3.31
N LEU A 49 -0.41 7.79 4.53
CA LEU A 49 0.95 8.22 4.81
C LEU A 49 1.89 7.10 4.35
N LEU A 50 2.78 7.39 3.40
CA LEU A 50 3.79 6.41 2.97
C LEU A 50 4.71 6.05 4.14
N GLY A 51 5.19 4.81 4.21
CA GLY A 51 6.17 4.38 5.20
C GLY A 51 7.45 5.21 5.21
N GLU A 52 8.14 5.20 6.36
CA GLU A 52 9.28 6.08 6.61
C GLU A 52 10.39 5.98 5.56
N GLU A 53 10.80 4.75 5.22
CA GLU A 53 11.84 4.50 4.23
C GLU A 53 11.45 5.00 2.84
N ASN A 54 10.17 4.84 2.48
CA ASN A 54 9.64 5.37 1.23
C ASN A 54 9.64 6.90 1.24
N ARG A 55 9.23 7.55 2.32
CA ARG A 55 9.29 9.02 2.43
C ARG A 55 10.73 9.54 2.26
N LYS A 56 11.72 8.90 2.87
CA LYS A 56 13.16 9.24 2.70
C LYS A 56 13.63 9.05 1.26
N GLY A 57 13.25 7.95 0.62
CA GLY A 57 13.56 7.69 -0.79
C GLY A 57 12.94 8.73 -1.71
N PHE A 58 11.67 9.07 -1.51
CA PHE A 58 10.98 10.11 -2.27
C PHE A 58 11.59 11.49 -2.04
N ALA A 59 11.95 11.84 -0.80
CA ALA A 59 12.63 13.11 -0.49
C ALA A 59 13.97 13.20 -1.22
N THR A 60 14.75 12.11 -1.25
CA THR A 60 16.01 12.03 -2.01
C THR A 60 15.78 12.20 -3.51
N LEU A 61 14.77 11.53 -4.07
CA LEU A 61 14.45 11.66 -5.50
C LEU A 61 13.95 13.07 -5.87
N ASP A 62 13.24 13.73 -4.95
CA ASP A 62 12.76 15.11 -5.13
C ASP A 62 13.93 16.10 -5.17
N THR A 63 14.93 15.98 -4.28
CA THR A 63 16.11 16.85 -4.28
C THR A 63 16.98 16.67 -5.53
N MET A 64 16.93 15.48 -6.15
CA MET A 64 17.62 15.18 -7.40
C MET A 64 16.81 15.59 -8.65
N GLY A 65 15.58 16.09 -8.51
CA GLY A 65 14.70 16.44 -9.63
C GLY A 65 14.21 15.22 -10.43
N LEU A 66 14.27 14.01 -9.85
CA LEU A 66 13.93 12.75 -10.52
C LEU A 66 12.50 12.29 -10.23
N LEU A 67 11.75 13.07 -9.44
CA LEU A 67 10.44 12.68 -8.97
C LEU A 67 9.34 13.05 -9.98
N ILE A 68 9.01 12.10 -10.86
CA ILE A 68 7.89 12.26 -11.80
C ILE A 68 6.52 12.11 -11.09
N THR A 69 5.52 12.84 -11.57
CA THR A 69 4.17 12.87 -10.98
C THR A 69 3.54 11.48 -10.86
N THR A 70 3.75 10.59 -11.83
CA THR A 70 3.21 9.23 -11.82
C THR A 70 3.76 8.36 -10.68
N THR A 71 5.01 8.56 -10.26
CA THR A 71 5.59 7.88 -9.10
C THR A 71 4.90 8.29 -7.80
N LYS A 72 4.39 9.54 -7.73
CA LYS A 72 3.59 10.01 -6.59
C LYS A 72 2.17 9.41 -6.53
N TRP A 73 1.65 8.90 -7.66
CA TRP A 73 0.25 8.48 -7.73
C TRP A 73 -0.03 7.11 -7.13
N TRP A 74 0.99 6.24 -7.09
CA TRP A 74 0.83 4.86 -6.63
C TRP A 74 1.37 4.61 -5.23
N GLY A 75 2.11 5.57 -4.66
CA GLY A 75 2.66 5.54 -3.30
C GLY A 75 3.21 4.17 -2.91
N ASN A 76 4.14 3.60 -3.69
CA ASN A 76 4.77 2.28 -3.53
C ASN A 76 3.85 1.05 -3.33
N HIS A 77 2.53 1.23 -3.24
CA HIS A 77 1.55 0.19 -2.92
C HIS A 77 0.34 0.32 -3.84
N PRO A 78 0.48 -0.04 -5.13
CA PRO A 78 -0.60 0.07 -6.11
C PRO A 78 -1.84 -0.76 -5.72
N SER A 79 -1.67 -1.80 -4.90
CA SER A 79 -2.76 -2.63 -4.37
C SER A 79 -3.82 -1.79 -3.62
N ILE A 80 -3.44 -0.74 -2.88
CA ILE A 80 -4.42 0.13 -2.22
C ILE A 80 -5.30 0.85 -3.25
N VAL A 81 -4.70 1.35 -4.32
CA VAL A 81 -5.41 2.08 -5.37
C VAL A 81 -6.35 1.14 -6.12
N TYR A 82 -5.86 -0.03 -6.54
CA TYR A 82 -6.63 -0.96 -7.34
C TYR A 82 -7.81 -1.59 -6.58
N TYR A 83 -7.60 -2.00 -5.33
CA TYR A 83 -8.58 -2.83 -4.62
C TYR A 83 -9.54 -2.05 -3.72
N SER A 84 -9.20 -0.82 -3.32
CA SER A 84 -10.12 -0.01 -2.51
C SER A 84 -11.31 0.51 -3.31
N GLY A 85 -11.12 0.77 -4.61
CA GLY A 85 -12.14 1.42 -5.46
C GLY A 85 -12.54 2.81 -4.96
N LYS A 86 -11.70 3.46 -4.14
CA LYS A 86 -11.91 4.81 -3.59
C LYS A 86 -10.87 5.76 -4.12
N LYS A 87 -11.12 7.07 -3.96
CA LYS A 87 -10.06 8.06 -4.14
C LYS A 87 -9.02 7.85 -3.04
N VAL A 88 -7.79 7.55 -3.46
CA VAL A 88 -6.62 7.41 -2.59
C VAL A 88 -5.73 8.63 -2.78
N MET A 89 -5.25 9.19 -1.67
CA MET A 89 -4.31 10.29 -1.68
C MET A 89 -3.10 9.90 -0.84
N PHE A 90 -1.94 9.87 -1.49
CA PHE A 90 -0.68 9.55 -0.85
C PHE A 90 -0.03 10.81 -0.29
N ILE A 91 0.43 10.73 0.95
CA ILE A 91 1.10 11.80 1.68
C ILE A 91 2.53 11.38 1.99
N TYR A 92 3.47 12.30 1.75
CA TYR A 92 4.90 12.05 1.82
C TYR A 92 5.57 12.70 3.03
N ASP A 93 4.83 13.51 3.79
CA ASP A 93 5.30 14.22 4.96
C ASP A 93 4.31 14.10 6.14
N LYS A 94 4.84 13.97 7.36
CA LYS A 94 4.01 13.83 8.57
C LYS A 94 3.22 15.10 8.89
N ASN A 95 3.75 16.28 8.61
CA ASN A 95 3.04 17.53 8.88
C ASN A 95 1.94 17.77 7.83
N GLU A 96 2.20 17.43 6.57
CA GLU A 96 1.17 17.39 5.53
C GLU A 96 0.03 16.45 5.94
N MET A 97 0.34 15.29 6.53
CA MET A 97 -0.67 14.36 7.05
C MET A 97 -1.52 15.00 8.15
N LYS A 98 -0.90 15.69 9.11
CA LYS A 98 -1.63 16.41 10.18
C LYS A 98 -2.57 17.48 9.59
N ASN A 99 -2.07 18.28 8.66
CA ASN A 99 -2.86 19.31 7.99
C ASN A 99 -4.02 18.70 7.21
N ARG A 100 -3.79 17.55 6.56
CA ARG A 100 -4.83 16.84 5.83
C ARG A 100 -5.91 16.31 6.76
N ILE A 101 -5.54 15.71 7.89
CA ILE A 101 -6.49 15.19 8.87
C ILE A 101 -7.39 16.30 9.40
N ALA A 102 -6.84 17.50 9.65
CA ALA A 102 -7.61 18.64 10.14
C ALA A 102 -8.75 19.09 9.21
N VAL A 103 -8.67 18.75 7.92
CA VAL A 103 -9.70 19.09 6.91
C VAL A 103 -10.44 17.85 6.37
N MET A 104 -10.20 16.67 6.96
CA MET A 104 -10.91 15.45 6.57
C MET A 104 -12.40 15.55 6.91
N LYS A 105 -13.22 14.93 6.08
CA LYS A 105 -14.67 14.86 6.30
C LYS A 105 -15.03 13.56 7.02
N LYS A 106 -16.16 13.57 7.73
CA LYS A 106 -16.73 12.37 8.36
C LYS A 106 -16.78 11.19 7.39
N GLY A 107 -16.29 10.04 7.83
CA GLY A 107 -16.22 8.82 7.03
C GLY A 107 -15.04 8.74 6.04
N GLU A 108 -14.20 9.77 5.95
CA GLU A 108 -12.88 9.63 5.32
C GLU A 108 -11.93 8.89 6.26
N CYS A 109 -10.99 8.17 5.68
CA CYS A 109 -10.06 7.33 6.42
C CYS A 109 -8.60 7.72 6.18
N ALA A 110 -7.80 7.43 7.20
CA ALA A 110 -6.37 7.63 7.23
C ALA A 110 -5.66 6.28 7.45
N VAL A 111 -4.59 6.04 6.72
CA VAL A 111 -3.72 4.86 6.87
C VAL A 111 -2.34 5.35 7.26
N VAL A 112 -1.79 4.76 8.32
CA VAL A 112 -0.42 4.98 8.76
C VAL A 112 0.24 3.65 9.07
N GLU A 113 1.58 3.60 9.03
CA GLU A 113 2.32 2.49 9.59
C GLU A 113 2.34 2.57 11.12
N LYS A 114 2.50 1.42 11.78
CA LYS A 114 2.59 1.34 13.24
C LYS A 114 3.80 2.11 13.82
N THR A 115 4.85 2.28 13.02
CA THR A 115 6.02 3.11 13.34
C THR A 115 5.69 4.60 13.41
N ASP A 116 4.60 5.04 12.79
CA ASP A 116 4.13 6.44 12.76
C ASP A 116 2.98 6.72 13.74
N LEU A 117 2.81 5.86 14.77
CA LEU A 117 1.80 6.06 15.83
C LEU A 117 2.15 7.19 16.80
N ASP A 118 3.31 7.83 16.63
CA ASP A 118 3.66 9.10 17.27
C ASP A 118 2.77 10.27 16.79
N LEU A 119 2.08 10.10 15.67
CA LEU A 119 1.05 11.04 15.23
C LEU A 119 -0.14 11.03 16.21
N PRO A 120 -0.62 12.21 16.66
CA PRO A 120 -1.69 12.30 17.64
C PRO A 120 -3.07 12.11 16.98
N LEU A 121 -3.26 11.00 16.25
CA LEU A 121 -4.42 10.72 15.39
C LEU A 121 -5.75 10.83 16.16
N LYS A 122 -5.80 10.34 17.40
CA LYS A 122 -7.00 10.42 18.25
C LYS A 122 -7.38 11.85 18.60
N SER A 123 -6.41 12.70 18.95
CA SER A 123 -6.70 14.11 19.25
C SER A 123 -7.05 14.90 17.98
N LEU A 124 -6.66 14.40 16.80
CA LEU A 124 -7.05 14.92 15.50
C LEU A 124 -8.42 14.39 15.02
N GLY A 125 -9.22 13.76 15.90
CA GLY A 125 -10.59 13.33 15.57
C GLY A 125 -10.70 11.99 14.84
N LEU A 126 -9.61 11.23 14.76
CA LEU A 126 -9.58 9.91 14.14
C LEU A 126 -9.83 8.79 15.15
N GLU A 127 -10.70 7.85 14.77
CA GLU A 127 -10.97 6.62 15.50
C GLU A 127 -10.28 5.44 14.81
N SER A 128 -9.63 4.57 15.59
CA SER A 128 -9.02 3.35 15.07
C SER A 128 -10.12 2.37 14.63
N LEU A 129 -10.08 1.94 13.36
CA LEU A 129 -11.00 0.92 12.84
C LEU A 129 -10.41 -0.48 12.97
N LYS A 130 -9.22 -0.69 12.40
CA LYS A 130 -8.58 -2.01 12.32
C LYS A 130 -7.09 -1.86 12.00
N SER A 131 -6.29 -2.81 12.46
CA SER A 131 -4.87 -2.94 12.10
C SER A 131 -4.65 -4.14 11.19
N PHE A 132 -3.71 -4.01 10.25
CA PHE A 132 -3.33 -5.01 9.25
C PHE A 132 -1.82 -5.16 9.27
N ASP A 133 -1.33 -6.17 10.00
CA ASP A 133 0.11 -6.36 10.24
C ASP A 133 0.82 -5.07 10.68
N TYR A 134 1.64 -4.42 9.84
CA TYR A 134 2.32 -3.15 10.16
C TYR A 134 1.51 -1.88 9.84
N LEU A 135 0.32 -1.99 9.27
CA LEU A 135 -0.57 -0.88 8.93
C LEU A 135 -1.69 -0.71 9.96
N ALA A 136 -2.12 0.53 10.15
CA ALA A 136 -3.27 0.89 10.97
C ALA A 136 -4.22 1.79 10.19
N LEU A 137 -5.51 1.43 10.18
CA LEU A 137 -6.58 2.16 9.53
C LEU A 137 -7.41 2.92 10.56
N TYR A 138 -7.61 4.20 10.28
CA TYR A 138 -8.39 5.11 11.10
C TYR A 138 -9.50 5.78 10.29
N ARG A 139 -10.58 6.21 10.95
CA ARG A 139 -11.70 6.92 10.35
C ARG A 139 -11.99 8.22 11.08
N HIS A 140 -12.25 9.28 10.32
CA HIS A 140 -12.70 10.55 10.87
C HIS A 140 -14.14 10.46 11.35
N ARG A 141 -14.36 10.86 12.61
CA ARG A 141 -15.68 10.86 13.27
C ARG A 141 -16.67 11.85 12.67
#